data_AF-A0A2M8LHS0-F1
#
_entry.id   AF-A0A2M8LHS0-F1
#
_cell.length_a   1.000
_cell.length_b   1.000
_cell.length_c   1.000
_cell.angle_alpha   90.00
_cell.angle_beta   90.00
_cell.angle_gamma   90.00
#
_symmetry.space_group_name_H-M   'P 1'
#
loop_
_entity.id
_entity.type
_entity.pdbx_description
1 polymer ?
#
loop_
_entity_poly.entity_id
_entity_poly.type
_entity_poly.pdbx_seq_one_letter_code
_entity_poly.pdbx_strand_id
1 'polypeptide(L)' 'MENKSQNNWYRSLLDKINELAEQFGLDDPQTNRFRDFIVGIARDQFKAGNRSGAGWAFEQARKKMTQEQTA' A
#
# COMPACT_ATOMS: atom_id res chain seq x y z
N MET A 1 13.17 -7.57 22.46
CA MET A 1 12.00 -6.78 22.02
C MET A 1 12.20 -6.47 20.55
N GLU A 2 11.45 -7.17 19.70
CA GLU A 2 11.52 -7.02 18.24
C GLU A 2 11.08 -5.59 17.89
N ASN A 3 12.02 -4.77 17.46
CA ASN A 3 11.75 -3.41 17.02
C ASN A 3 11.00 -3.55 15.69
N LYS A 4 9.66 -3.53 15.73
CA LYS A 4 8.81 -3.50 14.54
C LYS A 4 9.39 -2.45 13.60
N SER A 5 9.98 -2.90 12.50
CA SER A 5 10.41 -2.08 11.37
C SER A 5 9.32 -1.05 11.11
N GLN A 6 9.50 0.17 11.60
CA GLN A 6 8.55 1.25 11.38
C GLN A 6 8.56 1.47 9.87
N ASN A 7 7.47 1.08 9.22
CA ASN A 7 7.25 1.10 7.78
C ASN A 7 7.99 2.26 7.08
N ASN A 8 9.20 1.98 6.60
CA ASN A 8 10.11 3.00 6.10
C ASN A 8 9.56 3.66 4.82
N TRP A 9 8.78 2.89 4.04
CA TRP A 9 8.22 3.34 2.76
C TRP A 9 7.28 4.53 2.88
N TYR A 10 6.45 4.61 3.93
CA TYR A 10 5.46 5.69 4.05
C TYR A 10 6.14 7.01 4.41
N ARG A 11 7.15 6.97 5.28
CA ARG A 11 7.99 8.14 5.57
C ARG A 11 8.72 8.61 4.32
N SER A 12 9.42 7.69 3.63
CA SER A 12 10.11 8.02 2.38
C SER A 12 9.19 8.58 1.29
N LEU A 13 7.93 8.12 1.23
CA LEU A 13 6.93 8.66 0.31
C LEU A 13 6.56 10.10 0.69
N LEU A 14 6.32 10.39 1.97
CA LEU A 14 6.00 11.73 2.43
C LEU A 14 7.15 12.71 2.17
N ASP A 15 8.39 12.29 2.40
CA ASP A 15 9.57 13.12 2.15
C ASP A 15 9.64 13.52 0.67
N LYS A 16 9.49 12.55 -0.25
CA LYS A 16 9.45 12.79 -1.70
C LYS A 16 8.28 13.68 -2.14
N ILE A 17 7.11 13.54 -1.52
CA ILE A 17 5.96 14.40 -1.81
C ILE A 17 6.27 15.85 -1.42
N ASN A 18 6.92 16.07 -0.27
CA ASN A 18 7.27 17.40 0.18
C ASN A 18 8.35 18.02 -0.72
N GLU A 19 9.39 17.26 -1.09
CA GLU A 19 10.41 17.70 -2.06
C GLU A 19 9.78 18.14 -3.39
N LEU A 20 8.79 17.39 -3.89
CA LEU A 20 8.08 17.75 -5.12
C LEU A 20 7.17 18.96 -4.96
N ALA A 21 6.49 19.09 -3.81
CA ALA A 21 5.65 20.25 -3.52
C ALA A 21 6.49 21.53 -3.48
N GLU A 22 7.68 21.48 -2.88
CA GLU A 22 8.65 22.59 -2.89
C GLU A 22 9.11 22.93 -4.31
N GLN A 23 9.47 21.92 -5.12
CA GLN A 23 9.88 22.13 -6.52
C GLN A 23 8.79 22.76 -7.39
N PHE A 24 7.53 22.49 -7.09
CA PHE A 24 6.38 23.07 -7.78
C PHE A 24 5.93 24.41 -7.18
N GLY A 25 6.54 24.86 -6.09
CA GLY A 25 6.17 26.10 -5.41
C GLY A 25 4.76 26.07 -4.83
N LEU A 26 4.31 24.91 -4.34
CA LEU A 26 3.00 24.75 -3.74
C LEU A 26 2.94 25.43 -2.38
N ASP A 27 1.82 26.10 -2.10
CA ASP A 27 1.52 26.59 -0.75
C ASP A 27 1.08 25.44 0.19
N ASP A 28 0.92 25.73 1.49
CA ASP A 28 0.55 24.69 2.47
C ASP A 28 -0.79 24.00 2.15
N PRO A 29 -1.87 24.72 1.78
CA PRO A 29 -3.11 24.09 1.33
C PRO A 29 -2.93 23.17 0.11
N GLN A 30 -2.17 23.60 -0.90
CA GLN A 30 -1.92 22.82 -2.11
C GLN A 30 -1.06 21.58 -1.80
N THR A 31 -0.03 21.74 -0.97
CA THR A 31 0.84 20.65 -0.51
C THR A 31 0.04 19.56 0.21
N ASN A 32 -0.89 19.97 1.09
CA ASN A 32 -1.76 19.03 1.78
C ASN A 32 -2.68 18.28 0.80
N ARG A 33 -3.31 18.99 -0.16
CA ARG A 33 -4.15 18.34 -1.19
C ARG A 33 -3.33 17.39 -2.08
N PHE A 34 -2.12 17.78 -2.44
CA PHE A 34 -1.22 16.97 -3.26
C PHE A 34 -0.80 15.69 -2.53
N ARG A 35 -0.46 15.82 -1.24
CA ARG A 35 -0.18 14.68 -0.36
C ARG A 35 -1.38 13.75 -0.23
N ASP A 36 -2.56 14.28 0.04
CA ASP A 36 -3.78 13.48 0.21
C ASP A 36 -4.14 12.69 -1.05
N PHE A 37 -3.99 13.31 -2.23
CA PHE A 37 -4.20 12.64 -3.51
C PHE A 37 -3.27 11.42 -3.68
N ILE A 38 -1.95 11.61 -3.51
CA ILE A 38 -0.97 10.54 -3.72
C ILE A 38 -1.14 9.43 -2.66
N VAL A 39 -1.27 9.81 -1.39
CA VAL A 39 -1.46 8.86 -0.29
C VAL A 39 -2.78 8.08 -0.45
N GLY A 40 -3.83 8.73 -0.95
CA GLY A 40 -5.10 8.09 -1.28
C GLY A 40 -4.92 6.96 -2.29
N ILE A 41 -4.27 7.25 -3.43
CA ILE A 41 -3.97 6.24 -4.45
C ILE A 41 -3.13 5.10 -3.87
N ALA A 42 -2.05 5.42 -3.14
CA ALA A 42 -1.18 4.41 -2.54
C ALA A 42 -1.95 3.47 -1.60
N ARG A 43 -2.87 4.02 -0.79
CA ARG A 43 -3.72 3.25 0.12
C ARG A 43 -4.68 2.34 -0.63
N ASP A 44 -5.29 2.82 -1.71
CA ASP A 44 -6.24 2.03 -2.49
C ASP A 44 -5.55 0.90 -3.25
N GLN A 45 -4.38 1.15 -3.81
CA GLN A 45 -3.55 0.13 -4.43
C GLN A 45 -3.09 -0.93 -3.42
N PHE A 46 -2.69 -0.52 -2.21
CA PHE A 46 -2.33 -1.45 -1.15
C PHE A 46 -3.51 -2.36 -0.76
N LYS A 47 -4.72 -1.81 -0.62
CA LYS A 47 -5.94 -2.59 -0.36
C LYS A 47 -6.25 -3.56 -1.50
N ALA A 48 -6.17 -3.10 -2.75
CA ALA A 48 -6.42 -3.93 -3.93
C ALA A 48 -5.43 -5.09 -4.04
N GLY A 49 -4.14 -4.83 -3.80
CA GLY A 49 -3.09 -5.85 -3.74
C GLY A 49 -3.37 -6.89 -2.66
N ASN A 50 -3.70 -6.45 -1.44
CA ASN A 50 -4.03 -7.36 -0.33
C ASN A 50 -5.28 -8.21 -0.63
N ARG A 51 -6.31 -7.62 -1.23
CA ARG A 51 -7.53 -8.36 -1.62
C ARG A 51 -7.22 -9.44 -2.65
N SER A 52 -6.38 -9.11 -3.63
CA SER A 52 -5.95 -10.05 -4.67
C SER A 52 -5.11 -11.18 -4.09
N GLY A 53 -4.15 -10.87 -3.20
CA GLY A 53 -3.32 -11.85 -2.52
C GLY A 53 -4.14 -12.80 -1.62
N ALA A 54 -5.11 -12.27 -0.88
CA ALA A 54 -6.03 -13.09 -0.10
C ALA A 54 -6.87 -14.00 -1.00
N GLY A 55 -7.44 -13.46 -2.09
CA GLY A 55 -8.20 -14.25 -3.06
C GLY A 55 -7.40 -15.40 -3.65
N TRP A 56 -6.15 -15.13 -4.04
CA TRP A 56 -5.23 -16.16 -4.51
C TRP A 56 -4.96 -17.22 -3.44
N ALA A 57 -4.67 -16.82 -2.20
CA ALA A 57 -4.40 -17.75 -1.10
C ALA A 57 -5.58 -18.68 -0.81
N PHE A 58 -6.81 -18.14 -0.81
CA PHE A 58 -8.03 -18.95 -0.64
C PHE A 58 -8.25 -19.92 -1.80
N GLU A 59 -7.99 -19.50 -3.04
CA GLU A 59 -8.12 -20.38 -4.20
C GLU A 59 -7.13 -21.55 -4.13
N GLN A 60 -5.88 -21.29 -3.71
CA GLN A 60 -4.88 -22.34 -3.51
C GLN A 60 -5.27 -23.30 -2.39
N ALA A 61 -5.78 -22.79 -1.26
CA ALA A 61 -6.27 -23.63 -0.17
C ALA A 61 -7.42 -24.55 -0.63
N ARG A 62 -8.37 -24.01 -1.41
CA ARG A 62 -9.47 -24.80 -1.98
C ARG A 62 -8.97 -25.90 -2.92
N LYS A 63 -8.03 -25.60 -3.82
CA LYS A 63 -7.45 -26.60 -4.74
C LYS A 63 -6.78 -27.76 -3.99
N LYS A 64 -6.05 -27.46 -2.91
CA LYS A 64 -5.43 -28.49 -2.05
C LYS A 64 -6.46 -29.39 -1.40
N MET A 65 -7.52 -28.82 -0.79
CA MET A 65 -8.59 -29.60 -0.18
C MET A 65 -9.32 -30.52 -1.17
N THR A 66 -9.56 -30.04 -2.39
CA THR A 66 -10.19 -30.87 -3.44
C THR A 66 -9.28 -32.03 -3.88
N GLN A 67 -7.97 -31.81 -4.00
CA GLN A 67 -7.02 -32.86 -4.35
C GLN A 67 -6.92 -33.95 -3.28
N GLU A 68 -6.90 -33.57 -1.99
CA GLU A 68 -6.88 -34.49 -0.85
C GLU A 68 -8.16 -35.33 -0.70
N GLN A 69 -9.29 -34.87 -1.25
CA GLN A 69 -10.57 -35.62 -1.24
C GLN A 69 -10.71 -36.59 -2.42
N THR A 70 -9.89 -36.43 -3.46
CA THR A 70 -9.93 -37.27 -4.68
C THR A 70 -8.76 -38.25 -4.78
N ALA A 71 -7.82 -38.19 -3.82
CA ALA A 71 -6.72 -39.14 -3.65
C ALA A 71 -7.09 -40.21 -2.62
#